data_AF-A0A9P1BEC6-F1
#
_entry.id   AF-A0A9P1BEC6-F1
#
_cell.length_a   1.000
_cell.length_b   1.000
_cell.length_c   1.000
_cell.angle_alpha   90.00
_cell.angle_beta   90.00
_cell.angle_gamma   90.00
#
_symmetry.space_group_name_H-M   'P 1'
#
loop_
_entity.id
_entity.type
_entity.pdbx_description
1 polymer ?
#
loop_
_entity_poly.entity_id
_entity_poly.type
_entity_poly.pdbx_seq_one_letter_code
_entity_poly.pdbx_strand_id
1 'polypeptide(L)'
;MPEFAYTARTSSGDEVVGTLTASTSNEAIGMLSERDLFPLKVEGGAKAASRFSQQKRVKAQALAATLAQLGDLLESGVPLLRALELLSRQSAYPQLAEVMRDVHDQVAEGATLDEAFSKHPRVFNELTISMVRAGGEGGFLEDVLQRTAAFIEHQEDIKGRVIGAATYPALLAIAGTIAVTVLIVFFVPKFAEMFSRLEEKGELPALTIGLLALSDFLGSYGIFVLIALVGGFFWLVQYAKTERGRWAIDRARLKVPLAGKVYLNLAISRFCRVLGTLLKNGVPILRSLEISSDSTGNKVLADTIRQASENISSGQTLSAPLRACGLFPQTVVEMISVAEESNTLEKVLINVADGMDRRTERQLDLAVRLLEPMMLLVMAVVIMMVVIALLLPETQAMRRKYSKKQARSGFTLMELMLVMAILVILIGLVAPRFMGAQEGANISSAQTQIGLFKSSLDMYRLHLNSYPTTEQGLAAMIEEPADLTTPDRWQGPYLDSEIPIDPWGNEYQYEYPPTRNTKDFPDIWSLGPDGEDGTDDDIGNWPDEDRENELADL
;
A
#
# COMPACT_ATOMS: atom_id res chain seq x y z
N MET A 1 1.40 -44.24 -19.58
CA MET A 1 -0.01 -44.65 -19.76
C MET A 1 -0.64 -44.83 -18.38
N PRO A 2 -1.90 -44.43 -18.16
CA PRO A 2 -2.52 -44.52 -16.83
C PRO A 2 -2.67 -45.97 -16.35
N GLU A 3 -2.45 -46.16 -15.05
CA GLU A 3 -2.63 -47.45 -14.38
C GLU A 3 -4.03 -47.51 -13.74
N PHE A 4 -4.72 -48.63 -13.94
CA PHE A 4 -6.06 -48.91 -13.46
C PHE A 4 -6.01 -50.06 -12.47
N ALA A 5 -6.54 -49.87 -11.26
CA ALA A 5 -6.78 -50.97 -10.35
C ALA A 5 -8.11 -51.64 -10.70
N TYR A 6 -8.15 -52.97 -10.72
CA TYR A 6 -9.35 -53.71 -11.02
C TYR A 6 -9.60 -54.83 -10.02
N THR A 7 -10.88 -55.12 -9.81
CA THR A 7 -11.40 -56.33 -9.20
C THR A 7 -12.27 -57.01 -10.23
N ALA A 8 -11.90 -58.21 -10.64
CA ALA A 8 -12.62 -59.00 -11.63
C ALA A 8 -12.87 -60.41 -11.10
N ARG A 9 -13.86 -61.11 -11.66
CA ARG A 9 -14.21 -62.47 -11.30
C ARG A 9 -13.87 -63.41 -12.45
N THR A 10 -13.24 -64.53 -12.14
CA THR A 10 -12.99 -65.61 -13.10
C THR A 10 -14.27 -66.38 -13.40
N SER A 11 -14.29 -67.14 -14.49
CA SER A 11 -15.40 -68.06 -14.83
C SER A 11 -15.66 -69.12 -13.75
N SER A 12 -14.65 -69.43 -12.92
CA SER A 12 -14.75 -70.32 -11.76
C SER A 12 -15.38 -69.69 -10.51
N GLY A 13 -15.61 -68.37 -10.52
CA GLY A 13 -16.23 -67.62 -9.41
C GLY A 13 -15.26 -66.93 -8.46
N ASP A 14 -13.95 -67.13 -8.62
CA ASP A 14 -12.92 -66.53 -7.76
C ASP A 14 -12.68 -65.06 -8.12
N GLU A 15 -12.55 -64.20 -7.10
CA GLU A 15 -12.21 -62.79 -7.27
C GLU A 15 -10.69 -62.59 -7.39
N VAL A 16 -10.29 -61.86 -8.41
CA VAL A 16 -8.91 -61.51 -8.74
C VAL A 16 -8.77 -59.99 -8.71
N VAL A 17 -7.82 -59.53 -7.91
CA VAL A 17 -7.48 -58.10 -7.77
C VAL A 17 -6.10 -57.86 -8.38
N GLY A 18 -5.98 -56.82 -9.21
CA GLY A 18 -4.70 -56.47 -9.83
C GLY A 18 -4.68 -55.04 -10.37
N THR A 19 -3.55 -54.67 -10.98
CA THR A 19 -3.43 -53.43 -11.76
C THR A 19 -3.18 -53.74 -13.22
N LEU A 20 -3.67 -52.87 -14.11
CA LEU A 20 -3.48 -52.96 -15.56
C LEU A 20 -3.24 -51.57 -16.14
N THR A 21 -2.41 -51.49 -17.17
CA THR A 21 -2.10 -50.23 -17.86
C THR A 21 -2.95 -50.12 -19.12
N ALA A 22 -3.76 -49.07 -19.24
CA ALA A 22 -4.61 -48.80 -20.41
C ALA A 22 -4.72 -47.29 -20.65
N SER A 23 -5.15 -46.87 -21.84
CA SER A 23 -5.32 -45.45 -22.17
C SER A 23 -6.69 -44.90 -21.74
N THR A 24 -7.71 -45.77 -21.70
CA THR A 24 -9.07 -45.43 -21.28
C THR A 24 -9.70 -46.52 -20.40
N SER A 25 -10.71 -46.18 -19.60
CA SER A 25 -11.45 -47.18 -18.80
C SER A 25 -12.14 -48.24 -19.67
N ASN A 26 -12.54 -47.89 -20.89
CA ASN A 26 -13.16 -48.85 -21.82
C ASN A 26 -12.14 -49.83 -22.39
N GLU A 27 -10.92 -49.35 -22.66
CA GLU A 27 -9.80 -50.20 -23.08
C GLU A 27 -9.36 -51.15 -21.94
N ALA A 28 -9.35 -50.66 -20.70
CA ALA A 28 -9.08 -51.49 -19.52
C ALA A 28 -10.10 -52.64 -19.38
N ILE A 29 -11.39 -52.35 -19.60
CA ILE A 29 -12.47 -53.36 -19.57
C ILE A 29 -12.31 -54.36 -20.73
N GLY A 30 -11.94 -53.89 -21.92
CA GLY A 30 -11.66 -54.74 -23.07
C GLY A 30 -10.52 -55.73 -22.81
N MET A 31 -9.39 -55.24 -22.28
CA MET A 31 -8.23 -56.08 -21.93
C MET A 31 -8.53 -57.10 -20.82
N LEU A 32 -9.43 -56.80 -19.88
CA LEU A 32 -9.89 -57.76 -18.88
C LEU A 32 -10.79 -58.84 -19.50
N SER A 33 -11.65 -58.44 -20.44
CA SER A 33 -12.54 -59.36 -21.15
C SER A 33 -11.76 -60.32 -22.06
N GLU A 34 -10.67 -59.87 -22.69
CA GLU A 34 -9.74 -60.72 -23.44
C GLU A 34 -9.01 -61.76 -22.58
N ARG A 35 -8.97 -61.57 -21.26
CA ARG A 35 -8.36 -62.48 -20.28
C ARG A 35 -9.37 -63.38 -19.57
N ASP A 36 -10.61 -63.47 -20.07
CA ASP A 36 -11.73 -64.20 -19.44
C ASP A 36 -12.02 -63.75 -18.00
N LEU A 37 -11.70 -62.49 -17.66
CA LEU A 37 -11.94 -61.88 -16.36
C LEU A 37 -13.12 -60.91 -16.46
N PHE A 38 -14.20 -61.19 -15.74
CA PHE A 38 -15.40 -60.35 -15.71
C PHE A 38 -15.21 -59.20 -14.71
N PRO A 39 -15.10 -57.93 -15.16
CA PRO A 39 -14.83 -56.82 -14.26
C PRO A 39 -16.03 -56.54 -13.33
N LEU A 40 -15.78 -56.59 -12.01
CA LEU A 40 -16.75 -56.17 -10.99
C LEU A 40 -16.55 -54.69 -10.65
N LYS A 41 -15.30 -54.23 -10.64
CA LYS A 41 -14.93 -52.85 -10.32
C LYS A 41 -13.63 -52.47 -11.01
N VAL A 42 -13.64 -51.37 -11.77
CA VAL A 42 -12.43 -50.79 -12.39
C VAL A 42 -12.30 -49.37 -11.87
N GLU A 43 -11.28 -49.12 -11.03
CA GLU A 43 -11.01 -47.84 -10.39
C GLU A 43 -9.61 -47.34 -10.75
N GLY A 44 -9.54 -46.25 -11.51
CA GLY A 44 -8.28 -45.68 -11.97
C GLY A 44 -8.47 -44.92 -13.28
N GLY A 45 -7.43 -44.24 -13.76
CA GLY A 45 -7.47 -43.47 -15.01
C GLY A 45 -7.88 -42.00 -14.89
N ALA A 46 -8.75 -41.61 -13.95
CA ALA A 46 -9.21 -40.22 -13.82
C ALA A 46 -8.44 -39.35 -12.80
N LYS A 47 -7.73 -39.95 -11.84
CA LYS A 47 -7.06 -39.19 -10.75
C LYS A 47 -5.70 -38.61 -11.12
N ALA A 48 -5.07 -39.05 -12.20
CA ALA A 48 -3.83 -38.45 -12.72
C ALA A 48 -4.13 -37.25 -13.64
N ALA A 49 -5.14 -37.35 -14.52
CA ALA A 49 -5.53 -36.24 -15.41
C ALA A 49 -6.30 -35.11 -14.69
N SER A 50 -7.00 -35.42 -13.59
CA SER A 50 -7.72 -34.43 -12.78
C SER A 50 -6.85 -33.66 -11.78
N ARG A 51 -5.57 -34.05 -11.58
CA ARG A 51 -4.68 -33.32 -10.65
C ARG A 51 -4.22 -31.97 -11.21
N PHE A 52 -4.19 -31.84 -12.53
CA PHE A 52 -3.75 -30.62 -13.22
C PHE A 52 -4.82 -29.50 -13.34
N SER A 53 -6.09 -29.77 -12.96
CA SER A 53 -7.19 -28.79 -13.15
C SER A 53 -7.35 -27.79 -12.00
N GLN A 54 -6.62 -27.93 -10.90
CA GLN A 54 -6.59 -26.96 -9.81
C GLN A 54 -5.15 -26.55 -9.52
N GLN A 55 -4.47 -25.95 -10.50
CA GLN A 55 -3.26 -25.17 -10.24
C GLN A 55 -3.64 -24.03 -9.26
N LYS A 56 -3.45 -24.31 -7.97
CA LYS A 56 -3.52 -23.35 -6.87
C LYS A 56 -2.31 -22.43 -6.98
N ARG A 57 -2.52 -21.14 -6.75
CA ARG A 57 -1.48 -20.11 -6.84
C ARG A 57 -0.37 -20.37 -5.82
N VAL A 58 0.87 -20.33 -6.27
CA VAL A 58 2.06 -20.35 -5.41
C VAL A 58 2.30 -18.95 -4.85
N LYS A 59 2.82 -18.84 -3.61
CA LYS A 59 3.22 -17.55 -3.04
C LYS A 59 4.40 -16.98 -3.83
N ALA A 60 4.34 -15.70 -4.20
CA ALA A 60 5.39 -15.02 -4.98
C ALA A 60 6.77 -15.09 -4.30
N GLN A 61 6.82 -14.97 -2.97
CA GLN A 61 8.05 -15.09 -2.18
C GLN A 61 8.70 -16.48 -2.28
N ALA A 62 7.89 -17.55 -2.35
CA ALA A 62 8.41 -18.91 -2.52
C ALA A 62 8.99 -19.12 -3.93
N LEU A 63 8.36 -18.52 -4.94
CA LEU A 63 8.88 -18.50 -6.31
C LEU A 63 10.20 -17.73 -6.38
N ALA A 64 10.27 -16.52 -5.80
CA ALA A 64 11.48 -15.71 -5.74
C ALA A 64 12.64 -16.51 -5.11
N ALA A 65 12.42 -17.10 -3.93
CA ALA A 65 13.42 -17.93 -3.26
C ALA A 65 13.87 -19.13 -4.12
N THR A 66 12.95 -19.76 -4.85
CA THR A 66 13.29 -20.91 -5.70
C THR A 66 14.08 -20.49 -6.94
N LEU A 67 13.78 -19.35 -7.54
CA LEU A 67 14.54 -18.78 -8.66
C LEU A 67 15.94 -18.34 -8.21
N ALA A 68 16.06 -17.72 -7.03
CA ALA A 68 17.35 -17.35 -6.44
C ALA A 68 18.21 -18.61 -6.20
N GLN A 69 17.66 -19.62 -5.54
CA GLN A 69 18.37 -20.88 -5.29
C GLN A 69 18.76 -21.60 -6.59
N LEU A 70 17.90 -21.56 -7.63
CA LEU A 70 18.24 -22.10 -8.93
C LEU A 70 19.44 -21.35 -9.53
N GLY A 71 19.43 -20.01 -9.47
CA GLY A 71 20.55 -19.17 -9.89
C GLY A 71 21.84 -19.51 -9.15
N ASP A 72 21.80 -19.58 -7.81
CA ASP A 72 22.97 -19.86 -6.96
C ASP A 72 23.58 -21.26 -7.22
N LEU A 73 22.71 -22.26 -7.44
CA LEU A 73 23.16 -23.62 -7.77
C LEU A 73 23.85 -23.65 -9.14
N LEU A 74 23.26 -23.00 -10.14
CA LEU A 74 23.85 -22.92 -11.48
C LEU A 74 25.16 -22.11 -11.48
N GLU A 75 25.22 -21.01 -10.74
CA GLU A 75 26.44 -20.21 -10.55
C GLU A 75 27.56 -21.02 -9.88
N SER A 76 27.19 -21.90 -8.95
CA SER A 76 28.10 -22.86 -8.32
C SER A 76 28.53 -24.02 -9.23
N GLY A 77 28.11 -24.02 -10.50
CA GLY A 77 28.43 -25.04 -11.50
C GLY A 77 27.62 -26.33 -11.36
N VAL A 78 26.54 -26.34 -10.59
CA VAL A 78 25.65 -27.51 -10.50
C VAL A 78 24.86 -27.63 -11.82
N PRO A 79 24.85 -28.80 -12.48
CA PRO A 79 24.08 -28.99 -13.70
C PRO A 79 22.58 -28.71 -13.51
N LEU A 80 21.94 -28.05 -14.49
CA LEU A 80 20.53 -27.63 -14.43
C LEU A 80 19.56 -28.74 -13.99
N LEU A 81 19.66 -29.93 -14.60
CA LEU A 81 18.83 -31.07 -14.23
C LEU A 81 18.98 -31.44 -12.75
N ARG A 82 20.22 -31.44 -12.25
CA ARG A 82 20.48 -31.75 -10.84
C ARG A 82 19.96 -30.65 -9.91
N ALA A 83 20.12 -29.39 -10.30
CA ALA A 83 19.59 -28.25 -9.54
C ALA A 83 18.05 -28.32 -9.43
N LEU A 84 17.35 -28.57 -10.55
CA LEU A 84 15.89 -28.75 -10.56
C LEU A 84 15.44 -29.93 -9.71
N GLU A 85 16.17 -31.07 -9.76
CA GLU A 85 15.88 -32.22 -8.91
C GLU A 85 16.00 -31.87 -7.41
N LEU A 86 17.08 -31.18 -7.01
CA LEU A 86 17.29 -30.75 -5.63
C LEU A 86 16.17 -29.82 -5.15
N LEU A 87 15.81 -28.82 -5.95
CA LEU A 87 14.73 -27.88 -5.63
C LEU A 87 13.37 -28.57 -5.53
N SER A 88 13.09 -29.55 -6.40
CA SER A 88 11.84 -30.34 -6.35
C SER A 88 11.73 -31.16 -5.06
N ARG A 89 12.85 -31.63 -4.49
CA ARG A 89 12.89 -32.42 -3.25
C ARG A 89 12.89 -31.56 -1.99
N GLN A 90 13.51 -30.38 -2.05
CA GLN A 90 13.70 -29.49 -0.89
C GLN A 90 12.62 -28.42 -0.75
N SER A 91 11.73 -28.26 -1.74
CA SER A 91 10.68 -27.24 -1.66
C SER A 91 9.74 -27.46 -0.48
N ALA A 92 9.64 -26.44 0.39
CA ALA A 92 8.71 -26.42 1.51
C ALA A 92 7.23 -26.39 1.07
N TYR A 93 6.97 -26.06 -0.21
CA TYR A 93 5.62 -25.93 -0.77
C TYR A 93 5.32 -27.09 -1.72
N PRO A 94 4.39 -28.00 -1.38
CA PRO A 94 4.11 -29.18 -2.21
C PRO A 94 3.71 -28.87 -3.66
N GLN A 95 3.03 -27.75 -3.89
CA GLN A 95 2.61 -27.29 -5.22
C GLN A 95 3.82 -26.86 -6.06
N LEU A 96 4.79 -26.20 -5.44
CA LEU A 96 5.99 -25.77 -6.11
C LEU A 96 6.92 -26.95 -6.38
N ALA A 97 6.99 -27.91 -5.45
CA ALA A 97 7.68 -29.19 -5.65
C ALA A 97 7.14 -29.96 -6.87
N GLU A 98 5.83 -30.03 -7.04
CA GLU A 98 5.18 -30.69 -8.19
C GLU A 98 5.50 -29.97 -9.51
N VAL A 99 5.41 -28.63 -9.52
CA VAL A 99 5.75 -27.83 -10.70
C VAL A 99 7.23 -27.97 -11.05
N MET A 100 8.14 -27.92 -10.08
CA MET A 100 9.58 -28.08 -10.34
C MET A 100 9.93 -29.49 -10.80
N ARG A 101 9.19 -30.52 -10.37
CA ARG A 101 9.35 -31.88 -10.88
C ARG A 101 8.90 -31.99 -12.34
N ASP A 102 7.75 -31.40 -12.69
CA ASP A 102 7.28 -31.38 -14.08
C ASP A 102 8.25 -30.60 -14.99
N VAL A 103 8.76 -29.46 -14.51
CA VAL A 103 9.82 -28.72 -15.22
C VAL A 103 11.08 -29.56 -15.39
N HIS A 104 11.53 -30.25 -14.34
CA HIS A 104 12.67 -31.17 -14.41
C HIS A 104 12.48 -32.23 -15.50
N ASP A 105 11.33 -32.89 -15.51
CA ASP A 105 11.04 -33.98 -16.44
C ASP A 105 11.02 -33.49 -17.89
N GLN A 106 10.44 -32.31 -18.14
CA GLN A 106 10.43 -31.69 -19.47
C GLN A 106 11.84 -31.29 -19.95
N VAL A 107 12.66 -30.72 -19.07
CA VAL A 107 14.05 -30.38 -19.41
C VAL A 107 14.86 -31.66 -19.64
N ALA A 108 14.58 -32.74 -18.91
CA ALA A 108 15.20 -34.05 -19.12
C ALA A 108 14.83 -34.66 -20.48
N GLU A 109 13.62 -34.38 -20.97
CA GLU A 109 13.15 -34.73 -22.32
C GLU A 109 13.72 -33.83 -23.43
N GLY A 110 14.46 -32.77 -23.07
CA GLY A 110 15.16 -31.90 -24.01
C GLY A 110 14.49 -30.56 -24.30
N ALA A 111 13.40 -30.21 -23.59
CA ALA A 111 12.82 -28.87 -23.67
C ALA A 111 13.75 -27.82 -23.04
N THR A 112 13.69 -26.58 -23.53
CA THR A 112 14.39 -25.47 -22.88
C THR A 112 13.70 -25.08 -21.56
N LEU A 113 14.41 -24.38 -20.67
CA LEU A 113 13.85 -23.99 -19.38
C LEU A 113 12.67 -23.02 -19.53
N ASP A 114 12.71 -22.11 -20.51
CA ASP A 114 11.60 -21.19 -20.78
C ASP A 114 10.37 -21.90 -21.36
N GLU A 115 10.55 -22.91 -22.22
CA GLU A 115 9.48 -23.76 -22.71
C GLU A 115 8.81 -24.52 -21.56
N ALA A 116 9.60 -25.10 -20.66
CA ALA A 116 9.09 -25.78 -19.48
C ALA A 116 8.33 -24.83 -18.55
N PHE A 117 8.84 -23.62 -18.31
CA PHE A 117 8.15 -22.60 -17.51
C PHE A 117 6.84 -22.14 -18.16
N SER A 118 6.79 -22.04 -19.49
CA SER A 118 5.60 -21.58 -20.22
C SER A 118 4.37 -22.47 -20.03
N LYS A 119 4.56 -23.76 -19.70
CA LYS A 119 3.45 -24.69 -19.38
C LYS A 119 2.80 -24.42 -18.01
N HIS A 120 3.41 -23.58 -17.18
CA HIS A 120 2.88 -23.20 -15.86
C HIS A 120 2.65 -21.69 -15.72
N PRO A 121 1.79 -21.06 -16.54
CA PRO A 121 1.59 -19.60 -16.56
C PRO A 121 0.95 -19.04 -15.28
N ARG A 122 0.42 -19.90 -14.41
CA ARG A 122 -0.10 -19.51 -13.09
C ARG A 122 0.98 -19.38 -12.03
N VAL A 123 2.17 -19.90 -12.30
CA VAL A 123 3.35 -19.85 -11.41
C VAL A 123 4.39 -18.91 -12.01
N PHE A 124 4.79 -19.13 -13.25
CA PHE A 124 5.74 -18.27 -13.96
C PHE A 124 4.96 -17.27 -14.83
N ASN A 125 5.19 -15.98 -14.63
CA ASN A 125 4.59 -14.95 -15.47
C ASN A 125 5.39 -14.75 -16.76
N GLU A 126 4.84 -14.01 -17.73
CA GLU A 126 5.49 -13.70 -19.01
C GLU A 126 6.86 -13.03 -18.86
N LEU A 127 7.04 -12.24 -17.80
CA LEU A 127 8.32 -11.62 -17.46
C LEU A 127 9.36 -12.68 -17.13
N THR A 128 9.06 -13.61 -16.21
CA THR A 128 9.97 -14.69 -15.83
C THR A 128 10.32 -15.57 -17.03
N ILE A 129 9.33 -15.94 -17.85
CA ILE A 129 9.54 -16.76 -19.05
C ILE A 129 10.47 -16.03 -20.04
N SER A 130 10.20 -14.75 -20.32
CA SER A 130 10.99 -13.98 -21.28
C SER A 130 12.42 -13.70 -20.79
N MET A 131 12.58 -13.47 -19.49
CA MET A 131 13.88 -13.34 -18.84
C MET A 131 14.69 -14.62 -19.01
N VAL A 132 14.13 -15.78 -18.63
CA VAL A 132 14.79 -17.08 -18.74
C VAL A 132 15.15 -17.41 -20.19
N ARG A 133 14.27 -17.10 -21.16
CA ARG A 133 14.58 -17.24 -22.59
C ARG A 133 15.81 -16.43 -22.99
N ALA A 134 15.83 -15.14 -22.66
CA ALA A 134 16.95 -14.27 -22.99
C ALA A 134 18.27 -14.71 -22.33
N GLY A 135 18.21 -15.14 -21.06
CA GLY A 135 19.36 -15.70 -20.36
C GLY A 135 19.85 -17.02 -20.95
N GLY A 136 18.94 -17.87 -21.42
CA GLY A 136 19.25 -19.13 -22.09
C GLY A 136 19.89 -18.93 -23.46
N GLU A 137 19.34 -18.04 -24.29
CA GLU A 137 19.90 -17.69 -25.60
C GLU A 137 21.23 -16.94 -25.47
N GLY A 138 21.38 -16.12 -24.43
CA GLY A 138 22.54 -15.28 -24.18
C GLY A 138 23.65 -15.93 -23.36
N GLY A 139 23.41 -17.09 -22.73
CA GLY A 139 24.41 -17.81 -21.93
C GLY A 139 24.72 -17.17 -20.57
N PHE A 140 23.77 -16.47 -19.96
CA PHE A 140 23.89 -15.83 -18.64
C PHE A 140 22.66 -16.12 -17.77
N LEU A 141 22.20 -17.37 -17.81
CA LEU A 141 20.97 -17.81 -17.15
C LEU A 141 21.00 -17.61 -15.63
N GLU A 142 22.18 -17.77 -15.02
CA GLU A 142 22.44 -17.60 -13.59
C GLU A 142 22.08 -16.18 -13.12
N ASP A 143 22.65 -15.17 -13.77
CA ASP A 143 22.43 -13.75 -13.48
C ASP A 143 20.97 -13.34 -13.74
N VAL A 144 20.36 -13.86 -14.81
CA VAL A 144 18.94 -13.63 -15.10
C VAL A 144 18.04 -14.17 -14.00
N LEU A 145 18.28 -15.39 -13.52
CA LEU A 145 17.47 -16.01 -12.47
C LEU A 145 17.57 -15.24 -11.17
N GLN A 146 18.78 -14.85 -10.75
CA GLN A 146 19.00 -14.04 -9.55
C GLN A 146 18.32 -12.67 -9.66
N ARG A 147 18.44 -11.99 -10.81
CA ARG A 147 17.79 -10.68 -11.04
C ARG A 147 16.28 -10.79 -11.06
N THR A 148 15.75 -11.84 -11.66
CA THR A 148 14.30 -12.10 -11.67
C THR A 148 13.80 -12.39 -10.26
N ALA A 149 14.55 -13.15 -9.47
CA ALA A 149 14.23 -13.41 -8.07
C ALA A 149 14.20 -12.13 -7.24
N ALA A 150 15.26 -11.31 -7.31
CA ALA A 150 15.34 -10.02 -6.61
C ALA A 150 14.21 -9.07 -7.02
N PHE A 151 13.84 -9.06 -8.30
CA PHE A 151 12.70 -8.28 -8.78
C PHE A 151 11.37 -8.75 -8.17
N ILE A 152 11.11 -10.07 -8.15
CA ILE A 152 9.86 -10.62 -7.58
C ILE A 152 9.80 -10.38 -6.07
N GLU A 153 10.92 -10.54 -5.37
CA GLU A 153 11.05 -10.25 -3.94
C GLU A 153 10.72 -8.78 -3.65
N HIS A 154 11.34 -7.86 -4.38
CA HIS A 154 11.07 -6.43 -4.23
C HIS A 154 9.60 -6.06 -4.51
N GLN A 155 8.97 -6.69 -5.51
CA GLN A 155 7.54 -6.48 -5.78
C GLN A 155 6.65 -6.97 -4.63
N GLU A 156 6.99 -8.10 -4.01
CA GLU A 156 6.22 -8.62 -2.88
C GLU A 156 6.46 -7.78 -1.61
N ASP A 157 7.66 -7.24 -1.40
CA ASP A 157 7.96 -6.30 -0.31
C ASP A 157 7.14 -5.03 -0.42
N ILE A 158 7.12 -4.38 -1.60
CA ILE A 158 6.29 -3.19 -1.84
C ILE A 158 4.83 -3.51 -1.56
N LYS A 159 4.34 -4.64 -2.11
CA LYS A 159 2.95 -5.07 -1.89
C LYS A 159 2.67 -5.35 -0.41
N GLY A 160 3.61 -5.96 0.30
CA GLY A 160 3.54 -6.23 1.73
C GLY A 160 3.43 -4.95 2.54
N ARG A 161 4.27 -3.95 2.24
CA ARG A 161 4.21 -2.62 2.88
C ARG A 161 2.88 -1.92 2.63
N VAL A 162 2.40 -1.92 1.38
CA VAL A 162 1.11 -1.31 1.02
C VAL A 162 -0.05 -1.99 1.75
N ILE A 163 -0.08 -3.32 1.82
CA ILE A 163 -1.12 -4.07 2.54
C ILE A 163 -0.99 -3.84 4.05
N GLY A 164 0.24 -3.85 4.58
CA GLY A 164 0.53 -3.61 5.99
C GLY A 164 0.03 -2.24 6.44
N ALA A 165 0.39 -1.17 5.72
CA ALA A 165 -0.03 0.20 6.02
C ALA A 165 -1.56 0.38 5.95
N ALA A 166 -2.25 -0.35 5.06
CA ALA A 166 -3.71 -0.30 4.94
C ALA A 166 -4.46 -1.11 6.01
N THR A 167 -3.79 -2.01 6.73
CA THR A 167 -4.43 -2.94 7.67
C THR A 167 -5.02 -2.20 8.88
N TYR A 168 -4.27 -1.28 9.48
CA TYR A 168 -4.73 -0.53 10.65
C TYR A 168 -5.93 0.40 10.34
N PRO A 169 -5.91 1.23 9.29
CA PRO A 169 -7.07 2.03 8.88
C PRO A 169 -8.32 1.18 8.58
N ALA A 170 -8.14 0.02 7.95
CA ALA A 170 -9.26 -0.90 7.68
C ALA A 170 -9.87 -1.46 8.97
N LEU A 171 -9.03 -1.87 9.94
CA LEU A 171 -9.48 -2.37 11.23
C LEU A 171 -10.23 -1.29 12.02
N LEU A 172 -9.69 -0.07 12.07
CA LEU A 172 -10.34 1.08 12.72
C LEU A 172 -11.68 1.43 12.06
N ALA A 173 -11.73 1.44 10.72
CA ALA A 173 -12.96 1.70 9.97
C ALA A 173 -14.04 0.65 10.22
N ILE A 174 -13.67 -0.63 10.23
CA ILE A 174 -14.59 -1.73 10.53
C ILE A 174 -15.10 -1.62 11.97
N ALA A 175 -14.20 -1.44 12.95
CA ALA A 175 -14.57 -1.32 14.35
C ALA A 175 -15.47 -0.09 14.61
N GLY A 176 -15.13 1.06 14.03
CA GLY A 176 -15.92 2.28 14.13
C GLY A 176 -17.30 2.16 13.49
N THR A 177 -17.38 1.54 12.31
CA THR A 177 -18.67 1.27 11.63
C THR A 177 -19.55 0.35 12.46
N ILE A 178 -18.96 -0.71 13.06
CA ILE A 178 -19.69 -1.61 13.97
C ILE A 178 -20.18 -0.85 15.19
N ALA A 179 -19.33 -0.04 15.84
CA ALA A 179 -19.70 0.72 17.03
C ALA A 179 -20.87 1.70 16.75
N VAL A 180 -20.81 2.45 15.66
CA VAL A 180 -21.89 3.35 15.22
C VAL A 180 -23.17 2.57 14.91
N THR A 181 -23.05 1.44 14.21
CA THR A 181 -24.22 0.61 13.87
C THR A 181 -24.89 0.06 15.12
N VAL A 182 -24.13 -0.43 16.11
CA VAL A 182 -24.67 -0.90 17.39
C VAL A 182 -25.34 0.24 18.16
N LEU A 183 -24.74 1.43 18.18
CA LEU A 183 -25.33 2.62 18.79
C LEU A 183 -26.70 2.93 18.16
N ILE A 184 -26.78 2.97 16.83
CA ILE A 184 -28.01 3.30 16.11
C ILE A 184 -29.07 2.20 16.22
N VAL A 185 -28.70 0.92 16.11
CA VAL A 185 -29.67 -0.19 16.09
C VAL A 185 -30.15 -0.56 17.49
N PHE A 186 -29.32 -0.43 18.53
CA PHE A 186 -29.68 -0.87 19.88
C PHE A 186 -30.08 0.27 20.83
N PHE A 187 -29.42 1.43 20.74
CA PHE A 187 -29.68 2.53 21.68
C PHE A 187 -30.78 3.47 21.20
N VAL A 188 -30.79 3.86 19.92
CA VAL A 188 -31.79 4.81 19.40
C VAL A 188 -33.24 4.31 19.53
N PRO A 189 -33.60 3.03 19.27
CA PRO A 189 -34.98 2.56 19.39
C PRO A 189 -35.55 2.67 20.80
N LYS A 190 -34.69 2.63 21.84
CA LYS A 190 -35.13 2.82 23.23
C LYS A 190 -35.73 4.20 23.47
N PHE A 191 -35.39 5.18 22.64
CA PHE A 191 -35.95 6.53 22.68
C PHE A 191 -37.12 6.73 21.70
N ALA A 192 -37.37 5.81 20.77
CA ALA A 192 -38.45 5.93 19.79
C ALA A 192 -39.83 6.04 20.45
N GLU A 193 -40.09 5.24 21.49
CA GLU A 193 -41.36 5.32 22.25
C GLU A 193 -41.54 6.69 22.92
N MET A 194 -40.45 7.31 23.39
CA MET A 194 -40.50 8.64 23.99
C MET A 194 -40.80 9.74 22.96
N PHE A 195 -40.28 9.60 21.74
CA PHE A 195 -40.42 10.58 20.67
C PHE A 195 -41.70 10.46 19.86
N SER A 196 -42.30 9.26 19.74
CA SER A 196 -43.57 9.04 19.03
C SER A 196 -44.68 10.02 19.45
N ARG A 197 -44.75 10.38 20.74
CA ARG A 197 -45.72 11.34 21.30
C ARG A 197 -45.43 12.81 20.96
N LEU A 198 -44.17 13.13 20.65
CA LEU A 198 -43.73 14.45 20.19
C LEU A 198 -43.88 14.57 18.66
N GLU A 199 -43.77 13.44 17.95
CA GLU A 199 -44.00 13.34 16.51
C GLU A 199 -45.44 13.67 16.13
N GLU A 200 -46.42 13.12 16.86
CA GLU A 200 -47.85 13.39 16.66
C GLU A 200 -48.20 14.89 16.77
N LYS A 201 -47.37 15.66 17.48
CA LYS A 201 -47.54 17.11 17.66
C LYS A 201 -46.75 17.95 16.65
N GLY A 202 -45.99 17.31 15.77
CA GLY A 202 -45.10 17.97 14.81
C GLY A 202 -43.93 18.71 15.47
N GLU A 203 -43.55 18.32 16.69
CA GLU A 203 -42.52 19.02 17.49
C GLU A 203 -41.12 18.39 17.36
N LEU A 204 -40.96 17.34 16.56
CA LEU A 204 -39.66 16.70 16.37
C LEU A 204 -38.79 17.42 15.33
N PRO A 205 -37.53 17.75 15.64
CA PRO A 205 -36.56 18.23 14.66
C PRO A 205 -36.35 17.22 13.52
N ALA A 206 -36.13 17.73 12.30
CA ALA A 206 -35.89 16.90 11.12
C ALA A 206 -34.69 15.93 11.27
N LEU A 207 -33.68 16.34 12.05
CA LEU A 207 -32.49 15.54 12.33
C LEU A 207 -32.81 14.30 13.18
N THR A 208 -33.72 14.42 14.17
CA THR A 208 -34.20 13.30 14.99
C THR A 208 -35.08 12.34 14.20
N ILE A 209 -35.96 12.87 13.33
CA ILE A 209 -36.80 12.05 12.45
C ILE A 209 -35.93 11.22 11.49
N GLY A 210 -34.91 11.83 10.88
CA GLY A 210 -33.97 11.12 10.00
C GLY A 210 -33.20 10.02 10.72
N LEU A 211 -32.76 10.27 11.97
CA LEU A 211 -32.06 9.28 12.78
C LEU A 211 -32.95 8.10 13.18
N LEU A 212 -34.20 8.36 13.57
CA LEU A 212 -35.19 7.32 13.89
C LEU A 212 -35.50 6.47 12.64
N ALA A 213 -35.74 7.10 11.50
CA ALA A 213 -35.97 6.39 10.24
C ALA A 213 -34.77 5.54 9.82
N LEU A 214 -33.54 6.03 9.99
CA LEU A 214 -32.32 5.26 9.74
C LEU A 214 -32.17 4.10 10.72
N SER A 215 -32.50 4.30 11.99
CA SER A 215 -32.49 3.27 13.03
C SER A 215 -33.50 2.16 12.73
N ASP A 216 -34.73 2.52 12.38
CA ASP A 216 -35.77 1.57 11.99
C ASP A 216 -35.38 0.81 10.72
N PHE A 217 -34.81 1.49 9.73
CA PHE A 217 -34.30 0.87 8.51
C PHE A 217 -33.18 -0.13 8.81
N LEU A 218 -32.19 0.24 9.62
CA LEU A 218 -31.09 -0.65 9.99
C LEU A 218 -31.54 -1.79 10.92
N GLY A 219 -32.52 -1.56 11.80
CA GLY A 219 -33.07 -2.59 12.69
C GLY A 219 -33.92 -3.61 11.95
N SER A 220 -34.75 -3.17 11.00
CA SER A 220 -35.66 -4.05 10.25
C SER A 220 -35.02 -4.66 9.00
N TYR A 221 -34.21 -3.90 8.26
CA TYR A 221 -33.57 -4.32 7.03
C TYR A 221 -32.07 -4.57 7.16
N GLY A 222 -31.47 -4.43 8.34
CA GLY A 222 -30.02 -4.57 8.53
C GLY A 222 -29.44 -5.87 8.01
N ILE A 223 -30.16 -6.99 8.16
CA ILE A 223 -29.71 -8.27 7.60
C ILE A 223 -29.78 -8.30 6.07
N PHE A 224 -30.79 -7.67 5.47
CA PHE A 224 -30.90 -7.53 4.02
C PHE A 224 -29.83 -6.58 3.47
N VAL A 225 -29.51 -5.51 4.19
CA VAL A 225 -28.40 -4.59 3.85
C VAL A 225 -27.06 -5.32 3.91
N LEU A 226 -26.82 -6.13 4.95
CA LEU A 226 -25.60 -6.94 5.07
C LEU A 226 -25.50 -7.96 3.93
N ILE A 227 -26.60 -8.68 3.63
CA ILE A 227 -26.66 -9.62 2.51
C ILE A 227 -26.44 -8.89 1.18
N ALA A 228 -27.02 -7.70 0.99
CA ALA A 228 -26.84 -6.89 -0.20
C ALA A 228 -25.39 -6.39 -0.34
N LEU A 229 -24.73 -6.03 0.76
CA LEU A 229 -23.32 -5.64 0.77
C LEU A 229 -22.41 -6.82 0.43
N VAL A 230 -22.61 -7.98 1.07
CA VAL A 230 -21.83 -9.20 0.80
C VAL A 230 -22.08 -9.70 -0.63
N GLY A 231 -23.34 -9.72 -1.06
CA GLY A 231 -23.75 -10.11 -2.41
C GLY A 231 -23.23 -9.14 -3.46
N GLY A 232 -23.31 -7.84 -3.21
CA GLY A 232 -22.76 -6.78 -4.07
C GLY A 232 -21.25 -6.83 -4.17
N PHE A 233 -20.56 -7.12 -3.06
CA PHE A 233 -19.12 -7.36 -3.04
C PHE A 233 -18.76 -8.59 -3.89
N PHE A 234 -19.46 -9.72 -3.71
CA PHE A 234 -19.22 -10.91 -4.50
C PHE A 234 -19.52 -10.68 -5.99
N TRP A 235 -20.60 -9.97 -6.30
CA TRP A 235 -20.96 -9.57 -7.66
C TRP A 235 -19.87 -8.67 -8.28
N LEU A 236 -19.35 -7.68 -7.56
CA LEU A 236 -18.23 -6.84 -7.99
C LEU A 236 -16.97 -7.67 -8.24
N VAL A 237 -16.64 -8.60 -7.35
CA VAL A 237 -15.49 -9.49 -7.51
C VAL A 237 -15.64 -10.39 -8.74
N GLN A 238 -16.84 -10.90 -9.02
CA GLN A 238 -17.09 -11.71 -10.22
C GLN A 238 -17.10 -10.83 -11.49
N TYR A 239 -17.69 -9.64 -11.43
CA TYR A 239 -17.67 -8.68 -12.53
C TYR A 239 -16.23 -8.27 -12.87
N ALA A 240 -15.38 -8.04 -11.87
CA ALA A 240 -13.97 -7.74 -12.03
C ALA A 240 -13.15 -8.87 -12.69
N LYS A 241 -13.67 -10.10 -12.76
CA LYS A 241 -13.03 -11.19 -13.51
C LYS A 241 -13.36 -11.15 -15.00
N THR A 242 -14.45 -10.50 -15.40
CA THR A 242 -14.82 -10.33 -16.80
C THR A 242 -13.93 -9.29 -17.48
N GLU A 243 -13.72 -9.42 -18.79
CA GLU A 243 -12.88 -8.47 -19.53
C GLU A 243 -13.41 -7.03 -19.49
N ARG A 244 -14.73 -6.87 -19.68
CA ARG A 244 -15.40 -5.56 -19.59
C ARG A 244 -15.31 -4.96 -18.20
N GLY A 245 -15.47 -5.81 -17.17
CA GLY A 245 -15.35 -5.37 -15.77
C GLY A 245 -13.93 -4.96 -15.40
N ARG A 246 -12.90 -5.71 -15.81
CA ARG A 246 -11.49 -5.31 -15.62
C ARG A 246 -11.23 -3.94 -16.23
N TRP A 247 -11.61 -3.75 -17.49
CA TRP A 247 -11.37 -2.49 -18.18
C TRP A 247 -12.12 -1.31 -17.55
N ALA A 248 -13.38 -1.50 -17.15
CA ALA A 248 -14.16 -0.46 -16.47
C ALA A 248 -13.57 -0.10 -15.09
N ILE A 249 -13.15 -1.10 -14.31
CA ILE A 249 -12.54 -0.91 -12.99
C ILE A 249 -11.18 -0.22 -13.13
N ASP A 250 -10.35 -0.65 -14.06
CA ASP A 250 -9.02 -0.06 -14.30
C ASP A 250 -9.13 1.39 -14.76
N ARG A 251 -10.14 1.73 -15.57
CA ARG A 251 -10.47 3.11 -15.92
C ARG A 251 -10.98 3.91 -14.73
N ALA A 252 -11.84 3.33 -13.90
CA ALA A 252 -12.36 3.99 -12.71
C ALA A 252 -11.25 4.30 -11.70
N ARG A 253 -10.33 3.34 -11.47
CA ARG A 253 -9.18 3.49 -10.58
C ARG A 253 -8.32 4.71 -10.91
N LEU A 254 -8.08 4.97 -12.20
CA LEU A 254 -7.32 6.15 -12.64
C LEU A 254 -8.04 7.48 -12.41
N LYS A 255 -9.37 7.46 -12.24
CA LYS A 255 -10.20 8.67 -12.03
C LYS A 255 -10.48 8.99 -10.55
N VAL A 256 -10.17 8.08 -9.63
CA VAL A 256 -10.42 8.32 -8.19
C VAL A 256 -9.50 9.44 -7.71
N PRO A 257 -10.01 10.51 -7.06
CA PRO A 257 -9.17 11.56 -6.50
C PRO A 257 -8.24 10.97 -5.43
N LEU A 258 -7.01 11.48 -5.35
CA LEU A 258 -5.92 10.97 -4.49
C LEU A 258 -5.39 9.59 -4.89
N ALA A 259 -6.25 8.55 -4.90
CA ALA A 259 -5.85 7.17 -5.19
C ALA A 259 -5.47 6.94 -6.66
N GLY A 260 -6.08 7.65 -7.61
CA GLY A 260 -5.80 7.49 -9.04
C GLY A 260 -4.37 7.89 -9.42
N LYS A 261 -3.83 8.93 -8.77
CA LYS A 261 -2.42 9.34 -8.94
C LYS A 261 -1.46 8.27 -8.41
N VAL A 262 -1.79 7.66 -7.27
CA VAL A 262 -1.03 6.54 -6.70
C VAL A 262 -1.05 5.33 -7.63
N TYR A 263 -2.22 4.93 -8.13
CA TYR A 263 -2.34 3.82 -9.09
C TYR A 263 -1.55 4.08 -10.38
N LEU A 264 -1.64 5.30 -10.92
CA LEU A 264 -0.90 5.69 -12.12
C LEU A 264 0.61 5.65 -11.89
N ASN A 265 1.11 6.24 -10.79
CA ASN A 265 2.53 6.25 -10.45
C ASN A 265 3.08 4.82 -10.25
N LEU A 266 2.34 3.94 -9.57
CA LEU A 266 2.71 2.53 -9.42
C LEU A 266 2.77 1.80 -10.76
N ALA A 267 1.81 2.07 -11.65
CA ALA A 267 1.76 1.43 -12.96
C ALA A 267 2.91 1.90 -13.87
N ILE A 268 3.24 3.19 -13.83
CA ILE A 268 4.40 3.77 -14.53
C ILE A 268 5.71 3.24 -13.94
N SER A 269 5.83 3.19 -12.61
CA SER A 269 7.00 2.64 -11.93
C SER A 269 7.25 1.19 -12.35
N ARG A 270 6.22 0.33 -12.34
CA ARG A 270 6.33 -1.06 -12.81
C ARG A 270 6.73 -1.14 -14.28
N PHE A 271 6.12 -0.32 -15.14
CA PHE A 271 6.51 -0.25 -16.55
C PHE A 271 7.98 0.08 -16.71
N CYS A 272 8.45 1.18 -16.10
CA CYS A 272 9.84 1.61 -16.17
C CYS A 272 10.79 0.56 -15.58
N ARG A 273 10.44 -0.04 -14.44
CA ARG A 273 11.27 -1.06 -13.79
C ARG A 273 11.40 -2.30 -14.66
N VAL A 274 10.29 -2.83 -15.19
CA VAL A 274 10.31 -4.01 -16.06
C VAL A 274 11.06 -3.71 -17.36
N LEU A 275 10.79 -2.57 -18.01
CA LEU A 275 11.49 -2.18 -19.23
C LEU A 275 13.00 -2.02 -18.98
N GLY A 276 13.38 -1.30 -17.92
CA GLY A 276 14.78 -1.08 -17.55
C GLY A 276 15.51 -2.38 -17.18
N THR A 277 14.87 -3.28 -16.44
CA THR A 277 15.44 -4.60 -16.13
C THR A 277 15.64 -5.46 -17.38
N LEU A 278 14.66 -5.51 -18.28
CA LEU A 278 14.78 -6.27 -19.53
C LEU A 278 15.90 -5.71 -20.43
N LEU A 279 15.96 -4.39 -20.58
CA LEU A 279 17.04 -3.73 -21.34
C LEU A 279 18.42 -3.94 -20.71
N LYS A 280 18.52 -3.85 -19.38
CA LYS A 280 19.78 -4.09 -18.65
C LYS A 280 20.31 -5.51 -18.87
N ASN A 281 19.42 -6.47 -19.12
CA ASN A 281 19.76 -7.87 -19.38
C ASN A 281 19.81 -8.19 -20.89
N GLY A 282 19.87 -7.17 -21.75
CA GLY A 282 20.10 -7.33 -23.18
C GLY A 282 18.87 -7.77 -24.00
N VAL A 283 17.68 -7.77 -23.42
CA VAL A 283 16.45 -8.11 -24.14
C VAL A 283 16.14 -7.01 -25.17
N PRO A 284 15.89 -7.35 -26.46
CA PRO A 284 15.61 -6.36 -27.50
C PRO A 284 14.46 -5.41 -27.13
N ILE A 285 14.63 -4.10 -27.39
CA ILE A 285 13.72 -3.05 -26.91
C ILE A 285 12.25 -3.28 -27.29
N LEU A 286 11.97 -3.77 -28.50
CA LEU A 286 10.60 -4.05 -28.95
C LEU A 286 9.94 -5.13 -28.09
N ARG A 287 10.66 -6.22 -27.81
CA ARG A 287 10.16 -7.29 -26.94
C ARG A 287 10.04 -6.82 -25.50
N SER A 288 11.00 -6.03 -25.03
CA SER A 288 10.99 -5.42 -23.70
C SER A 288 9.80 -4.48 -23.50
N LEU A 289 9.42 -3.72 -24.53
CA LEU A 289 8.24 -2.85 -24.53
C LEU A 289 6.92 -3.64 -24.48
N GLU A 290 6.80 -4.73 -25.25
CA GLU A 290 5.63 -5.62 -25.19
C GLU A 290 5.43 -6.16 -23.76
N ILE A 291 6.47 -6.74 -23.15
CA ILE A 291 6.40 -7.37 -21.82
C ILE A 291 6.14 -6.31 -20.72
N SER A 292 6.81 -5.17 -20.80
CA SER A 292 6.64 -4.08 -19.82
C SER A 292 5.25 -3.45 -19.90
N SER A 293 4.66 -3.34 -21.10
CA SER A 293 3.30 -2.81 -21.26
C SER A 293 2.25 -3.66 -20.51
N ASP A 294 2.36 -4.99 -20.58
CA ASP A 294 1.49 -5.92 -19.88
C ASP A 294 1.73 -5.92 -18.35
N SER A 295 2.91 -5.49 -17.91
CA SER A 295 3.32 -5.47 -16.50
C SER A 295 2.84 -4.24 -15.71
N THR A 296 2.23 -3.27 -16.39
CA THR A 296 1.65 -2.06 -15.77
C THR A 296 0.55 -2.37 -14.76
N GLY A 297 -0.13 -3.51 -14.90
CA GLY A 297 -1.25 -3.91 -14.04
C GLY A 297 -2.55 -3.12 -14.27
N ASN A 298 -2.63 -2.33 -15.34
CA ASN A 298 -3.82 -1.59 -15.75
C ASN A 298 -4.03 -1.78 -17.26
N LYS A 299 -5.14 -2.43 -17.65
CA LYS A 299 -5.38 -2.76 -19.07
C LYS A 299 -5.47 -1.52 -19.97
N VAL A 300 -6.00 -0.41 -19.46
CA VAL A 300 -6.10 0.86 -20.20
C VAL A 300 -4.71 1.44 -20.48
N LEU A 301 -3.82 1.40 -19.47
CA LEU A 301 -2.45 1.89 -19.64
C LEU A 301 -1.64 0.95 -20.56
N ALA A 302 -1.78 -0.36 -20.40
CA ALA A 302 -1.13 -1.36 -21.26
C ALA A 302 -1.48 -1.15 -22.74
N ASP A 303 -2.78 -1.03 -23.06
CA ASP A 303 -3.25 -0.81 -24.45
C ASP A 303 -2.71 0.51 -25.02
N THR A 304 -2.65 1.57 -24.20
CA THR A 304 -2.15 2.87 -24.64
C THR A 304 -0.64 2.85 -24.87
N ILE A 305 0.13 2.19 -24.00
CA ILE A 305 1.58 2.00 -24.16
C ILE A 305 1.88 1.11 -25.37
N ARG A 306 1.08 0.07 -25.63
CA ARG A 306 1.27 -0.82 -26.77
C ARG A 306 1.06 -0.09 -28.10
N GLN A 307 -0.01 0.70 -28.22
CA GLN A 307 -0.24 1.57 -29.39
C GLN A 307 0.90 2.59 -29.57
N ALA A 308 1.41 3.13 -28.46
CA ALA A 308 2.57 4.01 -28.50
C ALA A 308 3.85 3.28 -28.97
N SER A 309 3.99 1.99 -28.63
CA SER A 309 5.15 1.16 -28.97
C SER A 309 5.17 0.72 -30.44
N GLU A 310 4.01 0.55 -31.08
CA GLU A 310 3.93 0.28 -32.52
C GLU A 310 4.62 1.36 -33.37
N ASN A 311 4.59 2.62 -32.93
CA ASN A 311 5.27 3.73 -33.62
C ASN A 311 6.81 3.67 -33.51
N ILE A 312 7.36 2.98 -32.50
CA ILE A 312 8.82 2.81 -32.32
C ILE A 312 9.38 1.85 -33.36
N SER A 313 8.60 0.84 -33.77
CA SER A 313 8.96 -0.04 -34.89
C SER A 313 9.14 0.72 -36.22
N SER A 314 8.57 1.92 -36.31
CA SER A 314 8.72 2.84 -37.45
C SER A 314 9.91 3.81 -37.33
N GLY A 315 10.78 3.63 -36.33
CA GLY A 315 12.02 4.42 -36.15
C GLY A 315 11.86 5.71 -35.33
N GLN A 316 10.75 5.91 -34.64
CA GLN A 316 10.56 7.03 -33.71
C GLN A 316 11.25 6.78 -32.37
N THR A 317 11.67 7.86 -31.70
CA THR A 317 12.19 7.80 -30.33
C THR A 317 11.11 7.35 -29.34
N LEU A 318 11.47 6.62 -28.30
CA LEU A 318 10.56 6.15 -27.24
C LEU A 318 9.85 7.31 -26.52
N SER A 319 10.52 8.46 -26.37
CA SER A 319 9.96 9.60 -25.64
C SER A 319 8.74 10.23 -26.33
N ALA A 320 8.67 10.23 -27.68
CA ALA A 320 7.58 10.89 -28.41
C ALA A 320 6.22 10.18 -28.24
N PRO A 321 6.11 8.84 -28.41
CA PRO A 321 4.87 8.12 -28.15
C PRO A 321 4.42 8.16 -26.69
N LEU A 322 5.36 8.12 -25.74
CA LEU A 322 5.05 8.26 -24.31
C LEU A 322 4.50 9.66 -23.97
N ARG A 323 4.99 10.71 -24.65
CA ARG A 323 4.44 12.06 -24.54
C ARG A 323 3.02 12.14 -25.09
N ALA A 324 2.78 11.55 -26.27
CA ALA A 324 1.47 11.53 -26.92
C ALA A 324 0.40 10.77 -26.12
N CYS A 325 0.81 9.78 -25.32
CA CYS A 325 -0.05 9.03 -24.41
C CYS A 325 -0.70 9.93 -23.33
N GLY A 326 -0.04 11.01 -22.91
CA GLY A 326 -0.57 11.97 -21.93
C GLY A 326 -0.73 11.45 -20.49
N LEU A 327 -0.42 10.16 -20.24
CA LEU A 327 -0.50 9.53 -18.92
C LEU A 327 0.82 9.64 -18.13
N PHE A 328 1.95 9.83 -18.81
CA PHE A 328 3.25 9.94 -18.18
C PHE A 328 3.52 11.38 -17.70
N PRO A 329 4.03 11.57 -16.47
CA PRO A 329 4.48 12.88 -16.02
C PRO A 329 5.55 13.43 -16.96
N GLN A 330 5.51 14.74 -17.24
CA GLN A 330 6.43 15.38 -18.17
C GLN A 330 7.90 15.15 -17.79
N THR A 331 8.21 15.22 -16.49
CA THR A 331 9.57 14.95 -15.97
C THR A 331 10.07 13.55 -16.32
N VAL A 332 9.18 12.54 -16.34
CA VAL A 332 9.54 11.16 -16.71
C VAL A 332 9.86 11.06 -18.19
N VAL A 333 9.03 11.68 -19.04
CA VAL A 333 9.23 11.69 -20.49
C VAL A 333 10.55 12.40 -20.86
N GLU A 334 10.88 13.50 -20.19
CA GLU A 334 12.13 14.23 -20.40
C GLU A 334 13.35 13.41 -19.98
N MET A 335 13.32 12.74 -18.82
CA MET A 335 14.39 11.84 -18.39
C MET A 335 14.61 10.70 -19.39
N ILE A 336 13.54 10.11 -19.92
CA ILE A 336 13.62 9.06 -20.95
C ILE A 336 14.23 9.61 -22.25
N SER A 337 13.86 10.81 -22.66
CA SER A 337 14.43 11.45 -23.86
C SER A 337 15.93 11.64 -23.75
N VAL A 338 16.42 12.17 -22.62
CA VAL A 338 17.86 12.36 -22.37
C VAL A 338 18.58 11.01 -22.26
N ALA A 339 17.93 10.01 -21.66
CA ALA A 339 18.48 8.67 -21.54
C ALA A 339 18.61 7.96 -22.90
N GLU A 340 17.65 8.19 -23.80
CA GLU A 340 17.65 7.64 -25.16
C GLU A 340 18.78 8.26 -26.00
N GLU A 341 18.94 9.59 -25.95
CA GLU A 341 20.04 10.30 -26.63
C GLU A 341 21.43 9.87 -26.12
N SER A 342 21.53 9.57 -24.83
CA SER A 342 22.78 9.12 -24.19
C SER A 342 22.97 7.59 -24.20
N ASN A 343 22.04 6.82 -24.76
CA ASN A 343 22.04 5.35 -24.74
C ASN A 343 22.21 4.75 -23.32
N THR A 344 21.50 5.32 -22.34
CA THR A 344 21.51 4.89 -20.92
C THR A 344 20.09 4.58 -20.39
N LEU A 345 19.16 4.23 -21.28
CA LEU A 345 17.76 3.95 -20.98
C LEU A 345 17.59 2.94 -19.84
N GLU A 346 18.36 1.86 -19.85
CA GLU A 346 18.30 0.78 -18.86
C GLU A 346 18.52 1.26 -17.43
N LYS A 347 19.47 2.20 -17.23
CA LYS A 347 19.78 2.76 -15.91
C LYS A 347 18.76 3.82 -15.50
N VAL A 348 18.42 4.73 -16.43
CA VAL A 348 17.51 5.83 -16.12
C VAL A 348 16.11 5.31 -15.81
N LEU A 349 15.60 4.32 -16.55
CA LEU A 349 14.28 3.73 -16.28
C LEU A 349 14.16 3.11 -14.89
N ILE A 350 15.22 2.43 -14.40
CA ILE A 350 15.27 1.91 -13.03
C ILE A 350 15.24 3.07 -12.02
N ASN A 351 16.04 4.12 -12.23
CA ASN A 351 16.04 5.29 -11.35
C ASN A 351 14.69 6.04 -11.33
N VAL A 352 14.01 6.12 -12.49
CA VAL A 352 12.66 6.68 -12.59
C VAL A 352 11.69 5.84 -11.75
N ALA A 353 11.76 4.52 -11.86
CA ALA A 353 10.93 3.63 -11.06
C ALA A 353 11.17 3.83 -9.56
N ASP A 354 12.43 3.87 -9.12
CA ASP A 354 12.79 4.11 -7.71
C ASP A 354 12.28 5.45 -7.21
N GLY A 355 12.41 6.51 -8.00
CA GLY A 355 11.89 7.84 -7.68
C GLY A 355 10.36 7.87 -7.57
N MET A 356 9.66 7.16 -8.45
CA MET A 356 8.20 7.04 -8.43
C MET A 356 7.71 6.22 -7.25
N ASP A 357 8.39 5.12 -6.91
CA ASP A 357 8.06 4.29 -5.75
C ASP A 357 8.22 5.08 -4.45
N ARG A 358 9.37 5.75 -4.24
CA ARG A 358 9.60 6.61 -3.06
C ARG A 358 8.61 7.76 -2.95
N ARG A 359 8.18 8.34 -4.08
CA ARG A 359 7.16 9.40 -4.08
C ARG A 359 5.80 8.84 -3.70
N THR A 360 5.48 7.64 -4.17
CA THR A 360 4.23 6.96 -3.89
C THR A 360 4.16 6.49 -2.43
N GLU A 361 5.25 5.93 -1.89
CA GLU A 361 5.38 5.52 -0.49
C GLU A 361 5.12 6.71 0.43
N ARG A 362 5.81 7.85 0.20
CA ARG A 362 5.55 9.10 0.96
C ARG A 362 4.10 9.57 0.88
N GLN A 363 3.47 9.47 -0.30
CA GLN A 363 2.06 9.86 -0.46
C GLN A 363 1.12 8.90 0.27
N LEU A 364 1.42 7.60 0.27
CA LEU A 364 0.67 6.60 1.01
C LEU A 364 0.81 6.80 2.52
N ASP A 365 2.01 7.02 3.01
CA ASP A 365 2.27 7.26 4.44
C ASP A 365 1.53 8.49 4.94
N LEU A 366 1.59 9.60 4.20
CA LEU A 366 0.83 10.81 4.53
C LEU A 366 -0.68 10.55 4.51
N ALA A 367 -1.18 9.81 3.50
CA ALA A 367 -2.60 9.48 3.41
C ALA A 367 -3.05 8.60 4.59
N VAL A 368 -2.25 7.61 5.00
CA VAL A 368 -2.54 6.72 6.13
C VAL A 368 -2.52 7.48 7.45
N ARG A 369 -1.51 8.34 7.67
CA ARG A 369 -1.40 9.19 8.87
C ARG A 369 -2.58 10.14 9.05
N LEU A 370 -3.12 10.67 7.95
CA LEU A 370 -4.30 11.55 7.98
C LEU A 370 -5.62 10.79 8.11
N LEU A 371 -5.67 9.51 7.71
CA LEU A 371 -6.88 8.70 7.73
C LEU A 371 -7.38 8.49 9.16
N GLU A 372 -6.49 8.19 10.10
CA GLU A 372 -6.83 7.97 11.51
C GLU A 372 -7.54 9.16 12.19
N PRO A 373 -6.97 10.39 12.23
CA PRO A 373 -7.64 11.54 12.85
C PRO A 373 -8.93 11.90 12.12
N MET A 374 -8.97 11.77 10.78
CA MET A 374 -10.21 11.97 10.03
C MET A 374 -11.30 10.98 10.43
N MET A 375 -10.96 9.69 10.59
CA MET A 375 -11.91 8.65 11.00
C MET A 375 -12.45 8.91 12.41
N LEU A 376 -11.58 9.27 13.35
CA LEU A 376 -11.99 9.63 14.71
C LEU A 376 -12.89 10.87 14.72
N LEU A 377 -12.57 11.88 13.93
CA LEU A 377 -13.41 13.08 13.78
C LEU A 377 -14.78 12.72 13.22
N VAL A 378 -14.84 11.92 12.14
CA VAL A 378 -16.11 11.45 11.57
C VAL A 378 -16.92 10.68 12.61
N MET A 379 -16.30 9.77 13.36
CA MET A 379 -16.96 9.04 14.44
C MET A 379 -17.48 9.99 15.54
N ALA A 380 -16.68 10.96 15.96
CA ALA A 380 -17.07 11.94 16.96
C ALA A 380 -18.26 12.79 16.50
N VAL A 381 -18.26 13.24 15.24
CA VAL A 381 -19.38 13.98 14.64
C VAL A 381 -20.63 13.12 14.56
N VAL A 382 -20.52 11.85 14.17
CA VAL A 382 -21.66 10.93 14.10
C VAL A 382 -22.24 10.67 15.49
N ILE A 383 -21.39 10.40 16.48
CA ILE A 383 -21.84 10.17 17.87
C ILE A 383 -22.46 11.45 18.44
N MET A 384 -21.85 12.61 18.22
CA MET A 384 -22.39 13.91 18.61
C MET A 384 -23.75 14.19 17.95
N MET A 385 -23.89 13.89 16.65
CA MET A 385 -25.16 14.01 15.93
C MET A 385 -26.23 13.15 16.60
N VAL A 386 -25.91 11.89 16.96
CA VAL A 386 -26.84 10.99 17.66
C VAL A 386 -27.24 11.59 19.01
N VAL A 387 -26.26 12.06 19.81
CA VAL A 387 -26.53 12.68 21.12
C VAL A 387 -27.44 13.90 20.99
N ILE A 388 -27.13 14.82 20.06
CA ILE A 388 -27.92 16.02 19.82
C ILE A 388 -29.33 15.67 19.35
N ALA A 389 -29.47 14.69 18.45
CA ALA A 389 -30.77 14.22 17.98
C ALA A 389 -31.66 13.71 19.13
N LEU A 390 -31.06 13.07 20.14
CA LEU A 390 -31.77 12.56 21.31
C LEU A 390 -32.10 13.68 22.32
N LEU A 391 -31.22 14.68 22.49
CA LEU A 391 -31.40 15.75 23.49
C LEU A 391 -32.23 16.95 23.01
N LEU A 392 -32.22 17.27 21.71
CA LEU A 392 -32.95 18.42 21.16
C LEU A 392 -34.45 18.44 21.54
N PRO A 393 -35.20 17.32 21.44
CA PRO A 393 -36.63 17.31 21.78
C PRO A 393 -36.89 17.68 23.25
N GLU A 394 -35.99 17.30 24.16
CA GLU A 394 -36.11 17.60 25.59
C GLU A 394 -35.99 19.11 25.85
N THR A 395 -35.05 19.78 25.20
CA THR A 395 -34.86 21.24 25.35
C THR A 395 -36.04 22.05 24.82
N GLN A 396 -36.66 21.61 23.71
CA GLN A 396 -37.85 22.25 23.15
C GLN A 396 -39.09 22.01 24.03
N ALA A 397 -39.24 20.80 24.56
CA ALA A 397 -40.29 20.47 25.52
C ALA A 397 -40.17 21.27 26.84
N MET A 398 -38.93 21.51 27.30
CA MET A 398 -38.62 22.34 28.47
C MET A 398 -38.94 23.82 28.24
N ARG A 399 -38.64 24.38 27.05
CA ARG A 399 -38.87 25.81 26.74
C ARG A 399 -40.35 26.21 26.79
N ARG A 400 -41.29 25.27 26.60
CA ARG A 400 -42.75 25.51 26.73
C ARG A 400 -43.30 25.26 28.15
N LYS A 401 -42.61 24.47 28.99
CA LYS A 401 -43.12 24.06 30.32
C LYS A 401 -42.97 25.09 31.44
N TYR A 402 -42.31 26.22 31.21
CA TYR A 402 -42.35 27.37 32.15
C TYR A 402 -43.70 28.11 32.17
N SER A 403 -44.75 27.59 31.54
CA SER A 403 -46.11 28.11 31.68
C SER A 403 -47.01 27.32 32.65
N LYS A 404 -46.71 26.08 33.07
CA LYS A 404 -47.54 25.39 34.10
C LYS A 404 -46.82 24.23 34.80
N LYS A 405 -46.75 24.35 36.14
CA LYS A 405 -46.32 23.36 37.14
C LYS A 405 -46.83 21.94 36.83
N GLN A 406 -45.93 20.95 36.74
CA GLN A 406 -45.87 19.78 37.65
C GLN A 406 -44.64 18.93 37.34
N ALA A 407 -43.90 18.57 38.39
CA ALA A 407 -42.67 17.80 38.35
C ALA A 407 -42.93 16.29 38.23
N ARG A 408 -42.14 15.63 37.38
CA ARG A 408 -41.48 14.35 37.65
C ARG A 408 -40.10 14.40 36.99
N SER A 409 -39.11 14.78 37.78
CA SER A 409 -37.68 14.74 37.46
C SER A 409 -37.10 13.49 38.13
N GLY A 410 -36.44 12.66 37.33
CA GLY A 410 -35.87 11.38 37.76
C GLY A 410 -35.30 10.59 36.59
N PHE A 411 -35.81 10.81 35.37
CA PHE A 411 -35.29 10.22 34.14
C PHE A 411 -34.14 11.06 33.52
N THR A 412 -34.28 12.39 33.57
CA THR A 412 -33.35 13.37 32.98
C THR A 412 -31.93 13.33 33.55
N LEU A 413 -31.78 12.94 34.82
CA LEU A 413 -30.47 12.91 35.49
C LEU A 413 -29.63 11.72 35.04
N MET A 414 -30.22 10.52 34.94
CA MET A 414 -29.49 9.34 34.48
C MET A 414 -29.14 9.42 32.99
N GLU A 415 -30.01 10.00 32.15
CA GLU A 415 -29.73 10.20 30.73
C GLU A 415 -28.66 11.25 30.48
N LEU A 416 -28.71 12.39 31.18
CA LEU A 416 -27.67 13.40 31.08
C LEU A 416 -26.32 12.89 31.62
N MET A 417 -26.34 12.04 32.65
CA MET A 417 -25.14 11.35 33.14
C MET A 417 -24.59 10.33 32.15
N LEU A 418 -25.44 9.55 31.46
CA LEU A 418 -24.98 8.61 30.43
C LEU A 418 -24.34 9.35 29.25
N VAL A 419 -24.96 10.44 28.79
CA VAL A 419 -24.44 11.26 27.70
C VAL A 419 -23.12 11.92 28.10
N MET A 420 -23.03 12.52 29.29
CA MET A 420 -21.79 13.10 29.79
C MET A 420 -20.69 12.05 29.98
N ALA A 421 -21.02 10.84 30.45
CA ALA A 421 -20.05 9.75 30.57
C ALA A 421 -19.49 9.33 29.20
N ILE A 422 -20.34 9.19 28.18
CA ILE A 422 -19.90 8.87 26.80
C ILE A 422 -19.04 10.02 26.24
N LEU A 423 -19.44 11.27 26.46
CA LEU A 423 -18.68 12.45 26.01
C LEU A 423 -17.31 12.55 26.67
N VAL A 424 -17.20 12.30 27.98
CA VAL A 424 -15.91 12.29 28.70
C VAL A 424 -15.02 11.16 28.21
N ILE A 425 -15.57 9.96 27.99
CA ILE A 425 -14.81 8.83 27.43
C ILE A 425 -14.32 9.16 26.01
N LEU A 426 -15.18 9.77 25.18
CA LEU A 426 -14.84 10.12 23.80
C LEU A 426 -13.78 11.23 23.75
N ILE A 427 -13.94 12.29 24.54
CA ILE A 427 -12.97 13.38 24.66
C ILE A 427 -11.65 12.83 25.21
N GLY A 428 -11.68 11.95 26.22
CA GLY A 428 -10.48 11.31 26.75
C GLY A 428 -9.75 10.42 25.73
N LEU A 429 -10.46 9.84 24.77
CA LEU A 429 -9.86 9.05 23.69
C LEU A 429 -9.31 9.92 22.54
N VAL A 430 -10.01 11.01 22.19
CA VAL A 430 -9.72 11.84 21.01
C VAL A 430 -8.76 12.98 21.33
N ALA A 431 -8.91 13.66 22.48
CA ALA A 431 -8.14 14.85 22.80
C ALA A 431 -6.62 14.61 22.86
N PRO A 432 -6.10 13.53 23.50
CA PRO A 432 -4.65 13.30 23.55
C PRO A 432 -4.03 13.12 22.15
N ARG A 433 -4.76 12.50 21.22
CA ARG A 433 -4.28 12.29 19.85
C ARG A 433 -4.26 13.57 19.02
N PHE A 434 -5.21 14.46 19.24
CA PHE A 434 -5.22 15.75 18.55
C PHE A 434 -4.14 16.69 19.10
N MET A 435 -3.92 16.66 20.42
CA MET A 435 -2.87 17.44 21.08
C MET A 435 -1.47 16.99 20.63
N GLY A 436 -1.20 15.67 20.60
CA GLY A 436 0.09 15.17 20.13
C GLY A 436 0.39 15.47 18.64
N ALA A 437 -0.64 15.51 17.78
CA ALA A 437 -0.46 15.87 16.37
C ALA A 437 -0.09 17.35 16.17
N GLN A 438 -0.64 18.24 17.01
CA GLN A 438 -0.35 19.67 16.96
C GLN A 438 1.03 19.98 17.54
N GLU A 439 1.43 19.29 18.60
CA GLU A 439 2.76 19.39 19.20
C GLU A 439 3.86 18.97 18.22
N GLY A 440 3.70 17.82 17.53
CA GLY A 440 4.63 17.40 16.49
C GLY A 440 4.74 18.38 15.31
N ALA A 441 3.63 19.05 14.94
CA ALA A 441 3.64 20.09 13.91
C ALA A 441 4.41 21.34 14.36
N ASN A 442 4.24 21.75 15.62
CA ASN A 442 4.98 22.86 16.22
C ASN A 442 6.48 22.54 16.26
N ILE A 443 6.89 21.36 16.75
CA ILE A 443 8.29 20.93 16.77
C ILE A 443 8.91 20.96 15.36
N SER A 444 8.21 20.41 14.36
CA SER A 444 8.69 20.41 12.97
C SER A 444 8.82 21.82 12.38
N SER A 445 7.91 22.75 12.75
CA SER A 445 8.00 24.16 12.36
C SER A 445 9.22 24.82 12.99
N ALA A 446 9.45 24.60 14.28
CA ALA A 446 10.59 25.17 14.99
C ALA A 446 11.93 24.70 14.39
N GLN A 447 12.06 23.40 14.11
CA GLN A 447 13.24 22.84 13.43
C GLN A 447 13.45 23.42 12.03
N THR A 448 12.37 23.66 11.28
CA THR A 448 12.44 24.27 9.94
C THR A 448 12.95 25.71 10.02
N GLN A 449 12.44 26.50 10.97
CA GLN A 449 12.89 27.87 11.21
C GLN A 449 14.36 27.92 11.68
N ILE A 450 14.78 27.00 12.56
CA ILE A 450 16.20 26.83 12.92
C ILE A 450 17.06 26.49 11.69
N GLY A 451 16.56 25.65 10.78
CA GLY A 451 17.22 25.38 9.50
C GLY A 451 17.36 26.59 8.60
N LEU A 452 16.38 27.50 8.60
CA LEU A 452 16.44 28.79 7.91
C LEU A 452 17.53 29.67 8.53
N PHE A 453 17.54 29.84 9.86
CA PHE A 453 18.57 30.61 10.56
C PHE A 453 19.98 30.06 10.31
N LYS A 454 20.14 28.73 10.27
CA LYS A 454 21.43 28.11 9.92
C LYS A 454 21.94 28.57 8.55
N SER A 455 21.05 28.51 7.55
CA SER A 455 21.39 28.91 6.18
C SER A 455 21.75 30.39 6.10
N SER A 456 21.01 31.25 6.81
CA SER A 456 21.28 32.70 6.89
C SER A 456 22.58 33.02 7.61
N LEU A 457 22.90 32.31 8.71
CA LEU A 457 24.18 32.46 9.42
C LEU A 457 25.38 32.04 8.58
N ASP A 458 25.26 30.95 7.82
CA ASP A 458 26.33 30.52 6.92
C ASP A 458 26.57 31.57 5.83
N MET A 459 25.52 32.18 5.27
CA MET A 459 25.65 33.29 4.32
C MET A 459 26.30 34.53 4.95
N TYR A 460 25.91 34.88 6.17
CA TYR A 460 26.54 35.96 6.93
C TYR A 460 28.04 35.70 7.14
N ARG A 461 28.41 34.49 7.56
CA ARG A 461 29.81 34.09 7.75
C ARG A 461 30.58 34.10 6.43
N LEU A 462 29.98 33.71 5.31
CA LEU A 462 30.66 33.77 4.01
C LEU A 462 31.05 35.20 3.62
N HIS A 463 30.25 36.19 4.00
CA HIS A 463 30.51 37.58 3.69
C HIS A 463 31.49 38.25 4.68
N LEU A 464 31.31 38.00 5.98
CA LEU A 464 32.04 38.71 7.05
C LEU A 464 33.15 37.88 7.68
N ASN A 465 33.27 36.61 7.31
CA ASN A 465 34.25 35.65 7.83
C ASN A 465 34.17 35.40 9.35
N SER A 466 33.04 35.76 9.96
CA SER A 466 32.69 35.51 11.37
C SER A 466 31.17 35.43 11.53
N TYR A 467 30.69 34.80 12.59
CA TYR A 467 29.27 34.87 12.99
C TYR A 467 28.98 36.12 13.82
N PRO A 468 27.70 36.55 13.94
CA PRO A 468 27.29 37.61 14.86
C PRO A 468 27.66 37.29 16.31
N THR A 469 28.01 38.30 17.11
CA THR A 469 28.21 38.11 18.57
C THR A 469 26.87 37.91 19.29
N THR A 470 26.88 37.37 20.51
CA THR A 470 25.65 37.25 21.33
C THR A 470 24.91 38.59 21.50
N GLU A 471 25.63 39.71 21.60
CA GLU A 471 25.01 41.04 21.68
C GLU A 471 24.37 41.53 20.37
N GLN A 472 24.93 41.10 19.23
CA GLN A 472 24.37 41.39 17.91
C GLN A 472 23.16 40.49 17.60
N GLY A 473 23.20 39.25 18.09
CA GLY A 473 22.11 38.28 18.00
C GLY A 473 21.65 38.00 16.58
N LEU A 474 20.39 37.55 16.47
CA LEU A 474 19.72 37.33 15.18
C LEU A 474 19.35 38.64 14.47
N ALA A 475 19.37 39.78 15.16
CA ALA A 475 19.08 41.09 14.58
C ALA A 475 20.10 41.51 13.49
N ALA A 476 21.35 41.06 13.62
CA ALA A 476 22.41 41.24 12.61
C ALA A 476 22.11 40.59 11.24
N MET A 477 21.08 39.76 11.16
CA MET A 477 20.60 39.18 9.90
C MET A 477 19.72 40.12 9.10
N ILE A 478 19.06 41.08 9.74
CA ILE A 478 18.11 41.99 9.10
C ILE A 478 18.76 43.37 8.91
N GLU A 479 19.45 43.86 9.94
CA GLU A 479 20.06 45.18 9.93
C GLU A 479 21.59 45.08 9.99
N GLU A 480 22.26 46.04 9.37
CA GLU A 480 23.72 46.15 9.41
C GLU A 480 24.18 46.51 10.84
N PRO A 481 24.99 45.66 11.50
CA PRO A 481 25.50 45.97 12.83
C PRO A 481 26.42 47.20 12.84
N ALA A 482 26.18 48.12 13.77
CA ALA A 482 26.92 49.39 13.86
C ALA A 482 28.43 49.24 14.21
N ASP A 483 28.83 48.10 14.77
CA ASP A 483 30.20 47.82 15.24
C ASP A 483 30.99 46.88 14.30
N LEU A 484 30.66 46.89 13.00
CA LEU A 484 31.37 46.10 12.01
C LEU A 484 32.74 46.70 11.69
N THR A 485 33.79 45.90 11.87
CA THR A 485 35.15 46.25 11.44
C THR A 485 35.33 46.28 9.92
N THR A 486 34.42 45.66 9.16
CA THR A 486 34.40 45.64 7.69
C THR A 486 32.99 45.85 7.11
N PRO A 487 32.44 47.08 7.17
CA PRO A 487 31.09 47.40 6.71
C PRO A 487 30.86 47.07 5.22
N ASP A 488 31.86 47.33 4.37
CA ASP A 488 31.80 47.13 2.90
C ASP A 488 31.55 45.67 2.47
N ARG A 489 31.66 44.71 3.39
CA ARG A 489 31.45 43.28 3.12
C ARG A 489 30.05 42.80 3.47
N TRP A 490 29.26 43.57 4.19
CA TRP A 490 27.88 43.20 4.52
C TRP A 490 27.00 43.31 3.26
N GLN A 491 26.31 42.23 2.90
CA GLN A 491 25.40 42.17 1.74
C GLN A 491 24.01 41.68 2.14
N GLY A 492 23.60 41.96 3.39
CA GLY A 492 22.28 41.62 3.87
C GLY A 492 21.18 42.46 3.21
N PRO A 493 19.92 42.27 3.61
CA PRO A 493 19.50 41.38 4.70
C PRO A 493 19.58 39.89 4.33
N TYR A 494 19.96 39.07 5.30
CA TYR A 494 20.06 37.60 5.20
C TYR A 494 18.78 36.88 5.64
N LEU A 495 17.83 37.62 6.21
CA LEU A 495 16.50 37.19 6.58
C LEU A 495 15.49 38.24 6.08
N ASP A 496 14.28 37.81 5.71
CA ASP A 496 13.20 38.75 5.40
C ASP A 496 12.87 39.62 6.64
N SER A 497 12.16 40.73 6.44
CA SER A 497 12.08 41.90 7.34
C SER A 497 11.77 41.68 8.83
N GLU A 498 11.38 40.49 9.27
CA GLU A 498 11.08 40.17 10.66
C GLU A 498 11.66 38.80 11.06
N ILE A 499 12.17 38.70 12.29
CA ILE A 499 12.60 37.43 12.89
C ILE A 499 11.35 36.64 13.26
N PRO A 500 11.15 35.42 12.73
CA PRO A 500 10.04 34.57 13.13
C PRO A 500 10.05 34.30 14.63
N ILE A 501 8.87 34.36 15.25
CA ILE A 501 8.65 33.86 16.60
C ILE A 501 8.45 32.35 16.51
N ASP A 502 8.86 31.62 17.55
CA ASP A 502 8.67 30.18 17.60
C ASP A 502 7.17 29.80 17.63
N PRO A 503 6.82 28.53 17.38
CA PRO A 503 5.43 28.06 17.36
C PRO A 503 4.65 28.20 18.67
N TRP A 504 5.34 28.47 19.79
CA TRP A 504 4.76 28.64 21.12
C TRP A 504 4.67 30.12 21.55
N GLY A 505 5.17 31.04 20.71
CA GLY A 505 5.07 32.47 20.94
C GLY A 505 6.30 33.10 21.60
N ASN A 506 7.41 32.35 21.70
CA ASN A 506 8.65 32.80 22.30
C ASN A 506 9.69 33.22 21.23
N GLU A 507 10.57 34.14 21.61
CA GLU A 507 11.70 34.53 20.75
C GLU A 507 12.78 33.44 20.73
N TYR A 508 13.39 33.24 19.56
CA TYR A 508 14.54 32.36 19.43
C TYR A 508 15.74 32.89 20.18
N GLN A 509 16.41 32.01 20.90
CA GLN A 509 17.64 32.31 21.61
C GLN A 509 18.85 32.09 20.70
N TYR A 510 19.89 32.90 20.90
CA TYR A 510 21.12 32.87 20.11
C TYR A 510 22.34 33.09 21.00
N GLU A 511 23.37 32.26 20.85
CA GLU A 511 24.64 32.41 21.57
C GLU A 511 25.86 32.14 20.68
N TYR A 512 26.86 33.03 20.74
CA TYR A 512 28.16 32.86 20.10
C TYR A 512 29.28 33.57 20.88
N PRO A 513 30.37 32.87 21.30
CA PRO A 513 30.74 31.48 20.96
C PRO A 513 29.77 30.41 21.52
N PRO A 514 29.64 29.24 20.86
CA PRO A 514 28.70 28.21 21.28
C PRO A 514 29.10 27.58 22.62
N THR A 515 28.10 27.25 23.43
CA THR A 515 28.20 26.55 24.72
C THR A 515 27.63 25.14 24.67
N ARG A 516 26.61 24.89 23.84
CA ARG A 516 25.89 23.62 23.69
C ARG A 516 26.36 22.81 22.46
N ASN A 517 26.88 23.45 21.42
CA ASN A 517 27.41 22.77 20.23
C ASN A 517 28.94 22.51 20.31
N THR A 518 29.38 21.37 19.77
CA THR A 518 30.80 20.98 19.69
C THR A 518 31.47 21.43 18.39
N LYS A 519 30.70 21.93 17.42
CA LYS A 519 31.17 22.52 16.16
C LYS A 519 31.21 24.04 16.34
N ASP A 520 32.18 24.73 15.72
CA ASP A 520 32.33 26.20 15.68
C ASP A 520 31.13 26.91 14.97
N PHE A 521 29.90 26.61 15.37
CA PHE A 521 28.64 27.11 14.82
C PHE A 521 27.79 27.66 15.99
N PRO A 522 27.18 28.86 15.88
CA PRO A 522 26.41 29.46 16.97
C PRO A 522 25.28 28.57 17.47
N ASP A 523 24.96 28.65 18.76
CA ASP A 523 23.78 27.98 19.31
C ASP A 523 22.52 28.76 19.00
N ILE A 524 21.48 28.06 18.50
CA ILE A 524 20.16 28.62 18.23
C ILE A 524 19.10 27.64 18.69
N TRP A 525 18.16 28.11 19.50
CA TRP A 525 17.08 27.27 20.01
C TRP A 525 15.78 28.01 20.28
N SER A 526 14.71 27.23 20.34
CA SER A 526 13.40 27.62 20.85
C SER A 526 13.24 27.05 22.26
N LEU A 527 12.61 27.83 23.14
CA LEU A 527 12.27 27.47 24.54
C LEU A 527 11.14 26.44 24.65
N GLY A 528 10.67 25.90 23.52
CA GLY A 528 9.67 24.86 23.50
C GLY A 528 8.29 25.26 24.07
N PRO A 529 7.44 24.25 24.34
CA PRO A 529 6.11 24.41 24.94
C PRO A 529 6.05 25.11 26.29
N ASP A 530 7.03 24.91 27.17
CA ASP A 530 6.99 25.48 28.52
C ASP A 530 7.49 26.92 28.60
N GLY A 531 8.30 27.36 27.63
CA GLY A 531 8.85 28.71 27.56
C GLY A 531 9.94 28.96 28.60
N GLU A 532 10.50 27.91 29.21
CA GLU A 532 11.62 27.97 30.13
C GLU A 532 12.90 27.52 29.40
N ASP A 533 14.05 28.13 29.71
CA ASP A 533 15.33 27.77 29.07
C ASP A 533 16.03 26.67 29.86
N GLY A 534 16.59 25.68 29.17
CA GLY A 534 17.37 24.60 29.77
C GLY A 534 16.54 23.39 30.23
N THR A 535 15.33 23.25 29.72
CA THR A 535 14.42 22.11 29.91
C THR A 535 14.55 21.11 28.75
N ASP A 536 14.07 19.88 28.95
CA ASP A 536 14.19 18.79 27.97
C ASP A 536 13.38 19.04 26.69
N ASP A 537 12.47 20.02 26.69
CA ASP A 537 11.64 20.42 25.55
C ASP A 537 12.26 21.53 24.69
N ASP A 538 13.43 22.05 25.06
CA ASP A 538 14.24 22.95 24.24
C ASP A 538 14.52 22.32 22.86
N ILE A 539 14.32 23.07 21.79
CA ILE A 539 14.58 22.60 20.42
C ILE A 539 15.73 23.40 19.85
N GLY A 540 16.92 22.80 19.86
CA GLY A 540 18.16 23.43 19.43
C GLY A 540 18.73 22.89 18.13
N ASN A 541 19.89 23.44 17.77
CA ASN A 541 20.67 23.01 16.61
C ASN A 541 21.79 22.01 16.92
N TRP A 542 21.93 21.59 18.18
CA TRP A 542 22.88 20.59 18.67
C TRP A 542 22.29 19.17 18.64
N PRO A 543 23.12 18.11 18.60
CA PRO A 543 22.66 16.74 18.68
C PRO A 543 22.14 16.44 20.08
N ASP A 544 20.96 15.86 20.16
CA ASP A 544 20.30 15.52 21.42
C ASP A 544 20.46 14.00 21.64
N GLU A 545 21.30 13.61 22.60
CA GLU A 545 21.70 12.20 22.82
C GLU A 545 20.50 11.31 23.19
N ASP A 546 19.45 11.87 23.79
CA ASP A 546 18.24 11.14 24.19
C ASP A 546 17.16 11.07 23.08
N ARG A 547 17.07 12.09 22.22
CA ARG A 547 16.08 12.16 21.12
C ARG A 547 16.46 11.29 19.91
N GLU A 548 17.75 11.01 19.69
CA GLU A 548 18.20 10.02 18.69
C GLU A 548 17.78 8.58 19.06
N ASN A 549 17.65 8.27 20.36
CA ASN A 549 17.21 6.95 20.81
C ASN A 549 15.69 6.78 20.70
N GLU A 550 14.88 7.81 21.01
CA GLU A 550 13.42 7.74 20.83
C GLU A 550 12.99 7.74 19.35
N LEU A 551 13.72 8.42 18.46
CA LEU A 551 13.47 8.37 17.02
C LEU A 551 13.96 7.09 16.33
N ALA A 552 14.82 6.31 17.00
CA ALA A 552 15.20 4.97 16.56
C ALA A 552 14.17 3.89 16.97
N ASP A 553 13.34 4.19 17.99
CA ASP A 553 12.33 3.28 18.55
C ASP A 553 10.88 3.60 18.12
N LEU A 554 10.65 4.68 17.34
CA LEU A 554 9.39 5.01 16.66
C LEU A 554 9.43 4.68 15.15
#